data_AF-A0A660XPQ5-F1
#
_entry.id   AF-A0A660XPQ5-F1
#
_cell.length_a   1.000
_cell.length_b   1.000
_cell.length_c   1.000
_cell.angle_alpha   90.00
_cell.angle_beta   90.00
_cell.angle_gamma   90.00
#
_symmetry.space_group_name_H-M   'P 1'
#
loop_
_entity.id
_entity.type
_entity.pdbx_description
1 polymer ?
#
loop_
_entity_poly.entity_id
_entity_poly.type
_entity_poly.pdbx_seq_one_letter_code
_entity_poly.pdbx_strand_id
1 'polypeptide(L)'
;MKSKILKKIFSFFRRFWKVIVIWIAILIFIELGLRFGLDKKIIAVLAIVFGILSHAFSGLMTIIALVPIIGPLIVRVLSLPVFWLLNAIGYYVSVIAIKKGYSKNVINYRIITIIFLVGFTFGYLIAKLI
;
A
#
# COMPACT_ATOMS: atom_id res chain seq x y z
N MET A 1 -15.60 -36.25 20.09
CA MET A 1 -16.16 -34.87 20.10
C MET A 1 -15.08 -33.77 20.07
N LYS A 2 -14.01 -33.86 20.88
CA LYS A 2 -12.90 -32.88 20.90
C LYS A 2 -12.18 -32.65 19.55
N SER A 3 -12.01 -33.67 18.71
CA SER A 3 -11.26 -33.52 17.43
C SER A 3 -12.01 -32.72 16.35
N LYS A 4 -13.35 -32.72 16.33
CA LYS A 4 -14.15 -31.89 15.42
C LYS A 4 -14.05 -30.40 15.79
N ILE A 5 -13.96 -30.09 17.09
CA ILE A 5 -13.81 -28.73 17.60
C ILE A 5 -12.45 -28.15 17.23
N LEU A 6 -11.36 -28.91 17.47
CA LEU A 6 -10.00 -28.52 17.07
C LEU A 6 -9.86 -28.26 15.57
N LYS A 7 -10.46 -29.12 14.72
CA LYS A 7 -10.47 -28.90 13.27
C LYS A 7 -11.24 -27.65 12.85
N LYS A 8 -12.33 -27.32 13.55
CA LYS A 8 -13.14 -26.12 13.29
C LYS A 8 -12.44 -24.84 13.73
N ILE A 9 -11.69 -24.89 14.83
CA ILE A 9 -10.84 -23.78 15.30
C ILE A 9 -9.68 -23.55 14.33
N PHE A 10 -9.03 -24.62 13.87
CA PHE A 10 -7.92 -24.52 12.92
C PHE A 10 -8.37 -23.95 11.56
N SER A 11 -9.54 -24.38 11.06
CA SER A 11 -10.08 -23.84 9.81
C SER A 11 -10.52 -22.38 9.95
N PHE A 12 -11.03 -21.97 11.11
CA PHE A 12 -11.34 -20.57 11.42
C PHE A 12 -10.08 -19.71 11.40
N PHE A 13 -9.03 -20.12 12.12
CA PHE A 13 -7.75 -19.40 12.13
C PHE A 13 -7.17 -19.29 10.72
N ARG A 14 -7.17 -20.36 9.94
CA ARG A 14 -6.66 -20.34 8.56
C ARG A 14 -7.47 -19.41 7.65
N ARG A 15 -8.78 -19.25 7.88
CA ARG A 15 -9.62 -18.34 7.09
C ARG A 15 -9.45 -16.87 7.48
N PHE A 16 -9.29 -16.59 8.78
CA PHE A 16 -9.26 -15.22 9.32
C PHE A 16 -7.87 -14.74 9.75
N TRP A 17 -6.81 -15.48 9.43
CA TRP A 17 -5.45 -15.17 9.88
C TRP A 17 -5.02 -13.72 9.59
N LYS A 18 -5.37 -13.17 8.42
CA LYS A 18 -5.05 -11.77 8.06
C LYS A 18 -5.71 -10.77 9.01
N VAL A 19 -6.99 -11.00 9.32
CA VAL A 19 -7.76 -10.15 10.25
C VAL A 19 -7.14 -10.24 11.64
N ILE A 20 -6.84 -11.46 12.10
CA ILE A 20 -6.22 -11.70 13.41
C ILE A 20 -4.85 -10.99 13.51
N VAL A 21 -4.02 -11.08 12.47
CA VAL A 21 -2.71 -10.39 12.42
C VAL A 21 -2.87 -8.88 12.51
N ILE A 22 -3.85 -8.29 11.83
CA ILE A 22 -4.10 -6.84 11.88
C ILE A 22 -4.52 -6.40 13.29
N TRP A 23 -5.43 -7.14 13.93
CA TRP A 23 -5.85 -6.85 15.31
C TRP A 23 -4.69 -6.95 16.31
N ILE A 24 -3.84 -7.97 16.17
CA ILE A 24 -2.64 -8.12 16.97
C ILE A 24 -1.68 -6.94 16.74
N ALA A 25 -1.49 -6.52 15.49
CA ALA A 25 -0.63 -5.38 15.16
C ALA A 25 -1.14 -4.06 15.78
N ILE A 26 -2.46 -3.82 15.78
CA ILE A 26 -3.07 -2.65 16.42
C ILE A 26 -2.83 -2.68 17.93
N LEU A 27 -3.04 -3.83 18.58
CA LEU A 27 -2.79 -3.98 20.02
C LEU A 27 -1.32 -3.72 20.37
N ILE A 28 -0.39 -4.27 19.59
CA ILE A 28 1.04 -4.03 19.74
C ILE A 28 1.36 -2.54 19.59
N PHE A 29 0.78 -1.87 18.59
CA PHE A 29 1.02 -0.45 18.35
C PHE A 29 0.54 0.42 19.52
N ILE A 30 -0.64 0.14 20.07
CA ILE A 30 -1.17 0.84 21.25
C ILE A 30 -0.27 0.61 22.46
N GLU A 31 0.13 -0.64 22.70
CA GLU A 31 1.00 -1.01 23.83
C GLU A 31 2.38 -0.34 23.73
N LEU A 32 3.00 -0.37 22.54
CA LEU A 32 4.25 0.35 22.28
C LEU A 32 4.08 1.85 22.50
N GLY A 33 2.97 2.42 22.01
CA GLY A 33 2.67 3.83 22.20
C GLY A 33 2.66 4.23 23.67
N LEU A 34 1.98 3.44 24.50
CA LEU A 34 1.93 3.65 25.94
C LEU A 34 3.30 3.49 26.60
N ARG A 35 4.11 2.50 26.19
CA ARG A 35 5.46 2.27 26.73
C ARG A 35 6.45 3.37 26.38
N PHE A 36 6.34 3.97 25.20
CA PHE A 36 7.15 5.12 24.79
C PHE A 36 6.68 6.44 25.39
N GLY A 37 5.65 6.43 26.25
CA GLY A 37 5.16 7.62 26.95
C GLY A 37 4.32 8.55 26.08
N LEU A 38 3.76 8.07 24.96
CA LEU A 38 2.80 8.86 24.18
C LEU A 38 1.55 9.14 25.02
N ASP A 39 1.07 10.38 24.97
CA ASP A 39 -0.18 10.75 25.64
C ASP A 39 -1.32 9.87 25.14
N LYS A 40 -2.07 9.28 26.08
CA LYS A 40 -3.25 8.45 25.80
C LYS A 40 -4.25 9.15 24.89
N LYS A 41 -4.37 10.49 25.00
CA LYS A 41 -5.22 11.29 24.10
C LYS A 41 -4.75 11.21 22.65
N ILE A 42 -3.45 11.27 22.41
CA ILE A 42 -2.87 11.17 21.05
C ILE A 42 -3.12 9.78 20.48
N ILE A 43 -2.89 8.73 21.28
CA ILE A 43 -3.15 7.34 20.86
C ILE A 43 -4.64 7.15 20.51
N ALA A 44 -5.55 7.67 21.35
CA ALA A 44 -6.99 7.59 21.11
C ALA A 44 -7.41 8.34 19.84
N VAL A 45 -6.91 9.56 19.63
CA VAL A 45 -7.18 10.33 18.40
C VAL A 45 -6.65 9.59 17.18
N LEU A 46 -5.42 9.07 17.21
CA LEU A 46 -4.86 8.28 16.11
C LEU A 46 -5.69 7.03 15.81
N ALA A 47 -6.14 6.31 16.84
CA ALA A 47 -6.98 5.13 16.68
C ALA A 47 -8.35 5.48 16.06
N ILE A 48 -8.98 6.57 16.49
CA ILE A 48 -10.24 7.06 15.93
C ILE A 48 -10.05 7.48 14.47
N VAL A 49 -9.03 8.28 14.19
CA VAL A 49 -8.71 8.72 12.81
C VAL A 49 -8.44 7.51 11.92
N PHE A 50 -7.65 6.54 12.39
CA PHE A 50 -7.37 5.31 11.64
C PHE A 50 -8.64 4.49 11.37
N GLY A 51 -9.53 4.39 12.35
CA GLY A 51 -10.83 3.73 12.20
C GLY A 51 -11.72 4.41 11.16
N ILE A 52 -11.87 5.74 11.26
CA ILE A 52 -12.66 6.54 10.30
C ILE A 52 -12.09 6.41 8.89
N LEU A 53 -10.77 6.54 8.75
CA LEU A 53 -10.09 6.37 7.45
C LEU A 53 -10.33 4.98 6.88
N SER A 54 -10.19 3.92 7.70
CA SER A 54 -10.40 2.54 7.26
C SER A 54 -11.84 2.32 6.75
N HIS A 55 -12.84 2.86 7.46
CA HIS A 55 -14.23 2.80 7.01
C HIS A 55 -14.47 3.60 5.73
N ALA A 56 -13.87 4.79 5.61
CA ALA A 56 -13.95 5.61 4.40
C ALA A 56 -13.35 4.88 3.18
N PHE A 57 -12.18 4.25 3.33
CA PHE A 57 -11.56 3.43 2.27
C PHE A 57 -12.40 2.21 1.91
N SER A 58 -13.01 1.54 2.89
CA SER A 58 -13.94 0.44 2.61
C SER A 58 -15.13 0.91 1.77
N GLY A 59 -15.73 2.06 2.13
CA GLY A 59 -16.83 2.65 1.37
C GLY A 59 -16.41 3.02 -0.07
N LEU A 60 -15.22 3.60 -0.23
CA LEU A 60 -14.65 3.88 -1.56
C LEU A 60 -14.48 2.62 -2.38
N MET A 61 -13.94 1.54 -1.81
CA MET A 61 -13.78 0.25 -2.50
C MET A 61 -15.12 -0.34 -2.94
N THR A 62 -16.16 -0.19 -2.12
CA THR A 62 -17.52 -0.61 -2.46
C THR A 62 -18.07 0.19 -3.65
N ILE A 63 -17.89 1.51 -3.67
CA ILE A 63 -18.30 2.38 -4.80
C ILE A 63 -17.53 1.99 -6.08
N ILE A 64 -16.21 1.75 -5.96
CA ILE A 64 -15.37 1.33 -7.08
C ILE A 64 -15.85 -0.01 -7.66
N ALA A 65 -16.24 -0.96 -6.81
CA ALA A 65 -16.71 -2.27 -7.23
C ALA A 65 -18.12 -2.23 -7.86
N LEU A 66 -18.99 -1.33 -7.39
CA LEU A 66 -20.38 -1.22 -7.85
C LEU A 66 -20.53 -0.44 -9.15
N VAL A 67 -19.68 0.56 -9.40
CA VAL A 67 -19.84 1.48 -10.54
C VAL A 67 -18.67 1.36 -11.50
N PRO A 68 -18.82 0.65 -12.64
CA PRO A 68 -17.73 0.32 -13.56
C PRO A 68 -17.01 1.52 -14.17
N ILE A 69 -17.66 2.67 -14.25
CA ILE A 69 -17.11 3.90 -14.85
C ILE A 69 -16.41 4.76 -13.78
N ILE A 70 -17.05 4.92 -12.62
CA ILE A 70 -16.53 5.74 -11.53
C ILE A 70 -15.33 5.05 -10.86
N GLY A 71 -15.35 3.71 -10.75
CA GLY A 71 -14.26 2.95 -10.14
C GLY A 71 -12.89 3.24 -10.73
N PRO A 72 -12.68 3.04 -12.05
CA PRO A 72 -11.42 3.38 -12.71
C PRO A 72 -11.04 4.86 -12.59
N LEU A 73 -12.03 5.77 -12.58
CA LEU A 73 -11.78 7.20 -12.49
C LEU A 73 -11.26 7.60 -11.10
N ILE A 74 -11.88 7.09 -10.03
CA ILE A 74 -11.42 7.30 -8.65
C ILE A 74 -10.02 6.73 -8.46
N VAL A 75 -9.76 5.51 -8.93
CA VAL A 75 -8.43 4.88 -8.80
C VAL A 75 -7.36 5.71 -9.50
N ARG A 76 -7.64 6.26 -10.70
CA ARG A 76 -6.71 7.17 -11.40
C ARG A 76 -6.43 8.44 -10.60
N VAL A 77 -7.46 9.08 -10.05
CA VAL A 77 -7.30 10.31 -9.25
C VAL A 77 -6.53 10.06 -7.96
N LEU A 78 -6.83 8.97 -7.26
CA LEU A 78 -6.15 8.65 -5.99
C LEU A 78 -4.72 8.14 -6.19
N SER A 79 -4.43 7.46 -7.30
CA SER A 79 -3.08 6.98 -7.59
C SER A 79 -2.14 8.09 -8.04
N LEU A 80 -2.64 9.15 -8.68
CA LEU A 80 -1.84 10.28 -9.17
C LEU A 80 -0.95 10.90 -8.08
N PRO A 81 -1.45 11.33 -6.91
CA PRO A 81 -0.61 11.87 -5.84
C PRO A 81 0.51 10.93 -5.41
N VAL A 82 0.24 9.62 -5.35
CA VAL A 82 1.24 8.60 -4.99
C VAL A 82 2.33 8.53 -6.04
N PHE A 83 1.98 8.52 -7.33
CA PHE A 83 2.96 8.55 -8.42
C PHE A 83 3.83 9.80 -8.39
N TRP A 84 3.23 10.96 -8.11
CA TRP A 84 3.96 12.22 -7.99
C TRP A 84 4.94 12.21 -6.81
N LEU A 85 4.49 11.71 -5.64
CA LEU A 85 5.36 11.57 -4.46
C LEU A 85 6.54 10.64 -4.72
N LEU A 86 6.28 9.46 -5.31
CA LEU A 86 7.35 8.51 -5.63
C LEU A 86 8.34 9.08 -6.64
N ASN A 87 7.87 9.82 -7.66
CA ASN A 87 8.76 10.50 -8.61
C ASN A 87 9.58 11.61 -7.93
N ALA A 88 8.95 12.43 -7.07
CA ALA A 88 9.64 13.47 -6.33
C ALA A 88 10.76 12.89 -5.45
N ILE A 89 10.48 11.79 -4.75
CA ILE A 89 11.50 11.07 -3.96
C ILE A 89 12.61 10.54 -4.87
N GLY A 90 12.26 9.90 -5.99
CA GLY A 90 13.23 9.38 -6.95
C GLY A 90 14.16 10.46 -7.50
N TYR A 91 13.63 11.64 -7.81
CA TYR A 91 14.42 12.80 -8.24
C TYR A 91 15.26 13.39 -7.13
N TYR A 92 14.71 13.53 -5.93
CA TYR A 92 15.45 14.03 -4.77
C TYR A 92 16.66 13.14 -4.47
N VAL A 93 16.45 11.82 -4.40
CA VAL A 93 17.53 10.83 -4.19
C VAL A 93 18.52 10.86 -5.36
N SER A 94 18.05 11.02 -6.61
CA SER A 94 18.92 11.15 -7.78
C SER A 94 19.86 12.36 -7.65
N VAL A 95 19.36 13.52 -7.22
CA VAL A 95 20.16 14.73 -7.04
C VAL A 95 21.23 14.51 -5.97
N ILE A 96 20.88 13.87 -4.85
CA ILE A 96 21.85 13.54 -3.79
C ILE A 96 22.92 12.58 -4.32
N ALA A 97 22.53 11.56 -5.07
CA ALA A 97 23.45 10.57 -5.63
C ALA A 97 24.42 11.19 -6.65
N ILE A 98 23.93 12.09 -7.51
CA ILE A 98 24.75 12.86 -8.46
C ILE A 98 25.78 13.71 -7.70
N LYS A 99 25.35 14.44 -6.65
CA LYS A 99 26.25 15.24 -5.80
C LYS A 99 27.34 14.39 -5.12
N LYS A 100 27.07 13.11 -4.86
CA LYS A 100 28.02 12.14 -4.29
C LYS A 100 28.90 11.45 -5.34
N GLY A 101 28.83 11.82 -6.62
CA GLY A 101 29.65 11.26 -7.70
C GLY A 101 29.06 10.03 -8.40
N TYR A 102 27.85 9.59 -8.05
CA TYR A 102 27.20 8.42 -8.65
C TYR A 102 26.41 8.73 -9.93
N SER A 103 26.76 9.80 -10.66
CA SER A 103 26.03 10.26 -11.84
C SER A 103 25.89 9.17 -12.92
N LYS A 104 26.94 8.40 -13.18
CA LYS A 104 26.90 7.27 -14.13
C LYS A 104 25.89 6.21 -13.71
N ASN A 105 25.82 5.89 -12.42
CA ASN A 105 24.89 4.88 -11.91
C ASN A 105 23.44 5.39 -12.05
N VAL A 106 23.18 6.64 -11.69
CA VAL A 106 21.85 7.26 -11.84
C VAL A 106 21.39 7.26 -13.30
N ILE A 107 22.28 7.58 -14.24
CA ILE A 107 21.99 7.54 -15.68
C ILE A 107 21.69 6.10 -16.12
N ASN A 108 22.52 5.12 -15.74
CA ASN A 108 22.31 3.72 -16.10
C ASN A 108 20.95 3.20 -15.60
N TYR A 109 20.58 3.51 -14.35
CA TYR A 109 19.27 3.13 -13.82
C TYR A 109 18.11 3.78 -14.59
N ARG A 110 18.25 5.06 -14.97
CA ARG A 110 17.23 5.76 -15.77
C ARG A 110 17.10 5.16 -17.16
N ILE A 111 18.21 4.85 -17.82
CA ILE A 111 18.24 4.21 -19.13
C ILE A 111 17.54 2.84 -19.06
N ILE A 112 17.89 2.00 -18.08
CA ILE A 112 17.23 0.69 -17.88
C ILE A 112 15.73 0.87 -17.67
N THR A 113 15.32 1.85 -16.84
CA THR A 113 13.90 2.14 -16.59
C THR A 113 13.18 2.56 -17.87
N ILE A 114 13.78 3.42 -18.70
CA ILE A 114 13.20 3.87 -19.97
C ILE A 114 13.08 2.68 -20.93
N ILE A 115 14.13 1.88 -21.09
CA ILE A 115 14.11 0.69 -21.95
C ILE A 115 13.00 -0.26 -21.52
N PHE A 116 12.87 -0.51 -20.21
CA PHE A 116 11.81 -1.36 -19.66
C PHE A 116 10.42 -0.79 -19.95
N LEU A 117 10.18 0.49 -19.69
CA LEU A 117 8.88 1.13 -19.91
C LEU A 117 8.49 1.12 -21.39
N VAL A 118 9.45 1.43 -22.28
CA VAL A 118 9.24 1.41 -23.73
C VAL A 118 8.94 -0.01 -24.19
N GLY A 119 9.77 -0.99 -23.80
CA GLY A 119 9.59 -2.39 -24.14
C GLY A 119 8.26 -2.96 -23.63
N PHE A 120 7.89 -2.66 -22.38
CA PHE A 120 6.59 -3.04 -21.81
C PHE A 120 5.43 -2.43 -22.59
N THR A 121 5.53 -1.15 -22.95
CA THR A 121 4.48 -0.45 -23.71
C THR A 121 4.30 -1.08 -25.08
N PHE A 122 5.38 -1.32 -25.83
CA PHE A 122 5.32 -1.98 -27.12
C PHE A 122 4.82 -3.42 -27.02
N GLY A 123 5.29 -4.18 -26.03
CA GLY A 123 4.83 -5.54 -25.78
C GLY A 123 3.32 -5.59 -25.50
N TYR A 124 2.80 -4.67 -24.69
CA TYR A 124 1.37 -4.54 -24.44
C TYR A 124 0.58 -4.19 -25.70
N LEU A 125 1.07 -3.24 -26.52
CA LEU A 125 0.41 -2.85 -27.76
C LEU A 125 0.34 -4.02 -28.75
N ILE A 126 1.43 -4.75 -28.94
CA ILE A 126 1.50 -5.93 -29.83
C ILE A 126 0.56 -7.02 -29.31
N ALA A 127 0.62 -7.33 -28.01
CA ALA A 127 -0.23 -8.36 -27.40
C ALA A 127 -1.73 -8.06 -27.47
N LYS A 128 -2.12 -6.79 -27.65
CA LYS A 128 -3.51 -6.36 -27.82
C LYS A 128 -3.98 -6.45 -29.28
N LEU A 129 -3.06 -6.42 -30.23
CA LEU A 129 -3.34 -6.50 -31.67
C LEU A 129 -3.47 -7.95 -32.17
N ILE A 130 -2.83 -8.88 -31.47
CA ILE A 130 -2.98 -10.34 -31.64
C ILE A 130 -4.20 -10.80 -30.86
#